data_AF-A0A9P8V1Z2-F1
#
_entry.id   AF-A0A9P8V1Z2-F1
#
_cell.length_a   1.000
_cell.length_b   1.000
_cell.length_c   1.000
_cell.angle_alpha   90.00
_cell.angle_beta   90.00
_cell.angle_gamma   90.00
#
_symmetry.space_group_name_H-M   'P 1'
#
loop_
_entity.id
_entity.type
_entity.pdbx_description
1 polymer ?
#
loop_
_entity_poly.entity_id
_entity_poly.type
_entity_poly.pdbx_seq_one_letter_code
_entity_poly.pdbx_strand_id
1 'polypeptide(L)'
;MANVSYPNDLPPAYQYHRSDSIIIPATAAPNSPDAPVVLLADLINQVLFDPRPKTPGLEEAQLPPDYARQDPDVRCFSLQAPFISAAPVSLPTAAVAPVPLPRYQISQLRSSLGKPYKLSLRRLTATESRRASFVLSSSSGSSPPQRIDFDDDLVVYEISNTAALHRFSAASANVQIVGCKARALKGHIELADLSKRTGACRFWHNRRKADAAIDATQGKMRKWGYKPEDEWNRNVLFDVGTESSASRGRPWKDERGNVLAIENESDLKFLGMVDQPMKEALLACWATRRWVLNQLEWMPGA
;
A
#
# COMPACT_ATOMS: atom_id res chain seq x y z
N MET A 1 -42.10 -39.41 19.07
CA MET A 1 -41.78 -37.96 19.11
C MET A 1 -40.75 -37.76 20.21
N ALA A 2 -39.48 -37.60 19.85
CA ALA A 2 -38.38 -37.43 20.80
C ALA A 2 -37.70 -36.08 20.52
N ASN A 3 -37.76 -35.17 21.50
CA ASN A 3 -37.13 -33.85 21.46
C ASN A 3 -35.63 -34.01 21.72
N VAL A 4 -34.81 -33.79 20.70
CA VAL A 4 -33.36 -33.65 20.83
C VAL A 4 -33.08 -32.19 21.16
N SER A 5 -32.57 -31.94 22.36
CA SER A 5 -32.15 -30.61 22.82
C SER A 5 -30.69 -30.40 22.42
N TYR A 6 -30.40 -29.30 21.73
CA TYR A 6 -29.05 -28.90 21.35
C TYR A 6 -28.41 -28.06 22.47
N PRO A 7 -27.12 -28.26 22.81
CA PRO A 7 -26.42 -27.41 23.76
C PRO A 7 -26.08 -26.05 23.13
N ASN A 8 -26.19 -25.01 23.95
CA ASN A 8 -25.82 -23.63 23.63
C ASN A 8 -24.29 -23.51 23.45
N ASP A 9 -23.82 -23.48 22.20
CA ASP A 9 -22.46 -23.06 21.86
C ASP A 9 -22.39 -21.53 21.83
N LEU A 10 -21.97 -20.94 22.95
CA LEU A 10 -21.52 -19.55 22.99
C LEU A 10 -20.12 -19.47 22.33
N PRO A 11 -19.87 -18.49 21.44
CA PRO A 11 -18.55 -18.30 20.86
C PRO A 11 -17.54 -17.81 21.91
N PRO A 12 -16.26 -18.17 21.79
CA PRO A 12 -15.22 -17.71 22.71
C PRO A 12 -15.07 -16.18 22.62
N ALA A 13 -15.13 -15.52 23.78
CA ALA A 13 -14.83 -14.12 23.92
C ALA A 13 -13.33 -13.90 23.65
N TYR A 14 -12.99 -13.24 22.54
CA TYR A 14 -11.63 -12.78 22.30
C TYR A 14 -11.31 -11.65 23.28
N GLN A 15 -10.48 -11.95 24.27
CA GLN A 15 -9.87 -10.98 25.15
C GLN A 15 -8.95 -10.05 24.34
N TYR A 16 -9.15 -8.75 24.56
CA TYR A 16 -8.28 -7.68 24.12
C TYR A 16 -6.83 -7.94 24.54
N HIS A 17 -5.93 -8.11 23.57
CA HIS A 17 -4.50 -7.91 23.83
C HIS A 17 -4.26 -6.41 24.02
N ARG A 18 -4.23 -6.00 25.29
CA ARG A 18 -3.64 -4.74 25.74
C ARG A 18 -2.17 -4.74 25.37
N SER A 19 -1.74 -3.66 24.73
CA SER A 19 -0.34 -3.33 24.48
C SER A 19 0.38 -3.17 25.83
N ASP A 20 1.46 -3.93 26.02
CA ASP A 20 2.38 -3.73 27.13
C ASP A 20 3.05 -2.36 26.97
N SER A 21 2.66 -1.42 27.81
CA SER A 21 3.35 -0.15 28.01
C SER A 21 4.69 -0.42 28.70
N ILE A 22 5.79 -0.25 27.97
CA ILE A 22 7.14 -0.23 28.54
C ILE A 22 7.27 1.06 29.37
N ILE A 23 7.35 0.89 30.68
CA ILE A 23 7.68 1.94 31.65
C ILE A 23 9.20 2.12 31.63
N ILE A 24 9.66 3.31 31.24
CA ILE A 24 11.06 3.73 31.40
C ILE A 24 11.22 4.23 32.85
N PRO A 25 12.13 3.68 33.67
CA PRO A 25 12.42 4.24 34.98
C PRO A 25 13.19 5.55 34.82
N ALA A 26 12.60 6.64 35.29
CA ALA A 26 13.28 7.92 35.46
C ALA A 26 14.29 7.81 36.60
N THR A 27 15.54 8.10 36.29
CA THR A 27 16.67 8.21 37.23
C THR A 27 16.42 9.37 38.19
N ALA A 28 16.22 9.06 39.47
CA ALA A 28 16.19 10.04 40.55
C ALA A 28 17.62 10.50 40.88
N ALA A 29 17.88 11.79 40.78
CA ALA A 29 19.04 12.45 41.39
C ALA A 29 18.62 13.13 42.70
N PRO A 30 19.50 13.18 43.71
CA PRO A 30 19.16 13.61 45.06
C PRO A 30 19.06 15.13 45.21
N ASN A 31 18.13 15.50 46.10
CA ASN A 31 17.81 16.84 46.58
C ASN A 31 19.03 17.59 47.14
N SER A 32 19.21 18.84 46.71
CA SER A 32 19.99 19.87 47.41
C SER A 32 19.08 21.10 47.60
N PRO A 33 18.69 21.45 48.84
CA PRO A 33 17.96 22.67 49.10
C PRO A 33 18.95 23.77 49.48
N ASP A 34 19.10 24.79 48.63
CA ASP A 34 19.47 26.16 49.03
C ASP A 34 19.63 27.04 47.79
N ALA A 35 18.57 27.77 47.43
CA ALA A 35 18.71 29.02 46.67
C ALA A 35 17.50 29.94 46.92
N PRO A 36 17.73 31.24 47.16
CA PRO A 36 16.71 32.18 47.57
C PRO A 36 15.82 32.65 46.40
N VAL A 37 14.57 32.92 46.77
CA VAL A 37 13.54 33.57 45.95
C VAL A 37 14.03 34.95 45.50
N VAL A 38 14.19 35.14 44.19
CA VAL A 38 14.39 36.46 43.58
C VAL A 38 13.17 36.80 42.74
N LEU A 39 12.55 37.93 43.10
CA LEU A 39 11.36 38.55 42.52
C LEU A 39 11.48 38.78 41.01
N LEU A 40 10.59 38.16 40.25
CA LEU A 40 10.45 38.28 38.80
C LEU A 40 9.28 39.22 38.47
N ALA A 41 9.38 40.49 38.89
CA ALA A 41 8.33 41.49 38.64
C ALA A 41 8.76 42.71 37.81
N ASP A 42 10.05 42.96 37.56
CA ASP A 42 10.51 44.21 36.92
C ASP A 42 11.26 44.06 35.58
N LEU A 43 11.18 42.90 34.92
CA LEU A 43 11.85 42.68 33.61
C LEU A 43 10.88 42.56 32.43
N ILE A 44 9.77 43.30 32.43
CA ILE A 44 8.78 43.29 31.33
C ILE A 44 8.75 44.61 30.54
N ASN A 45 9.36 45.71 30.99
CA ASN A 45 9.08 47.03 30.40
C ASN A 45 10.26 47.82 29.78
N GLN A 46 11.45 47.26 29.61
CA GLN A 46 12.53 48.01 28.91
C GLN A 46 13.44 47.11 28.08
N VAL A 47 13.01 46.76 26.87
CA VAL A 47 13.94 46.65 25.73
C VAL A 47 13.30 47.35 24.55
N LEU A 48 13.83 48.54 24.33
CA LEU A 48 13.73 49.38 23.14
C LEU A 48 13.70 48.55 21.85
N PHE A 49 12.86 48.99 20.93
CA PHE A 49 12.95 48.69 19.50
C PHE A 49 14.36 48.99 18.99
N ASP A 50 15.14 47.92 18.80
CA ASP A 50 16.39 47.96 18.08
C ASP A 50 16.08 47.59 16.62
N PRO A 51 16.19 48.49 15.63
CA PRO A 51 15.96 48.18 14.23
C PRO A 51 17.13 47.33 13.72
N ARG A 52 17.05 46.01 13.94
CA ARG A 52 18.04 45.08 13.42
C ARG A 52 18.15 45.24 11.89
N PRO A 53 19.37 45.35 11.34
CA PRO A 53 19.57 45.40 9.90
C PRO A 53 18.97 44.15 9.26
N LYS A 54 18.17 44.35 8.21
CA LYS A 54 17.60 43.28 7.37
C LYS A 54 18.72 42.37 6.90
N THR A 55 18.82 41.19 7.50
CA THR A 55 19.58 40.07 6.95
C THR A 55 19.08 39.85 5.52
N PRO A 56 19.94 39.83 4.48
CA PRO A 56 19.52 39.48 3.14
C PRO A 56 18.87 38.09 3.19
N GLY A 57 17.69 37.99 2.56
CA GLY A 57 16.76 36.88 2.71
C GLY A 57 17.44 35.53 2.57
N LEU A 58 17.31 34.70 3.60
CA LEU A 58 17.24 33.26 3.42
C LEU A 58 16.21 33.05 2.33
N GLU A 59 16.66 32.50 1.20
CA GLU A 59 15.80 32.00 0.13
C GLU A 59 14.57 31.40 0.78
N GLU A 60 13.42 32.03 0.53
CA GLU A 60 12.11 31.49 0.81
C GLU A 60 12.11 30.17 0.07
N ALA A 61 12.49 29.09 0.78
CA ALA A 61 12.55 27.75 0.25
C ALA A 61 11.17 27.51 -0.32
N GLN A 62 11.04 27.64 -1.64
CA GLN A 62 9.76 27.68 -2.32
C GLN A 62 9.02 26.45 -1.83
N LEU A 63 8.05 26.69 -0.96
CA LEU A 63 7.25 25.62 -0.41
C LEU A 63 6.71 24.91 -1.63
N PRO A 64 6.92 23.59 -1.77
CA PRO A 64 6.39 22.86 -2.89
C PRO A 64 4.92 23.23 -3.07
N PRO A 65 4.44 23.43 -4.31
CA PRO A 65 3.13 23.99 -4.60
C PRO A 65 2.07 23.32 -3.73
N ASP A 66 1.11 24.10 -3.21
CA ASP A 66 0.01 23.61 -2.39
C ASP A 66 -0.65 22.39 -3.06
N TYR A 67 -0.24 21.20 -2.62
CA TYR A 67 -0.51 19.98 -3.39
C TYR A 67 -1.99 19.62 -3.24
N ALA A 68 -2.69 19.67 -4.37
CA ALA A 68 -4.05 19.17 -4.51
C ALA A 68 -4.14 17.72 -4.02
N ARG A 69 -5.23 17.43 -3.30
CA ARG A 69 -5.68 16.09 -2.93
C ARG A 69 -5.67 15.22 -4.18
N GLN A 70 -4.68 14.33 -4.31
CA GLN A 70 -4.56 13.27 -5.33
C GLN A 70 -5.11 13.65 -6.71
N ASP A 71 -4.23 14.09 -7.61
CA ASP A 71 -4.60 14.33 -9.00
C ASP A 71 -5.21 13.04 -9.62
N PRO A 72 -6.51 13.04 -9.95
CA PRO A 72 -7.19 11.87 -10.52
C PRO A 72 -6.64 11.49 -11.89
N ASP A 73 -6.02 12.45 -12.59
CA ASP A 73 -5.49 12.32 -13.95
C ASP A 73 -4.08 11.73 -13.99
N VAL A 74 -3.49 11.38 -12.84
CA VAL A 74 -2.23 10.64 -12.79
C VAL A 74 -2.41 9.27 -13.46
N ARG A 75 -1.66 9.07 -14.53
CA ARG A 75 -1.66 7.86 -15.37
C ARG A 75 -0.35 7.09 -15.38
N CYS A 76 0.72 7.62 -14.82
CA CYS A 76 2.02 6.95 -14.83
C CYS A 76 2.46 6.71 -13.40
N PHE A 77 2.83 5.47 -13.08
CA PHE A 77 3.33 5.08 -11.77
C PHE A 77 4.64 4.35 -11.90
N SER A 78 5.59 4.66 -11.04
CA SER A 78 6.86 3.92 -10.90
C SER A 78 6.90 3.20 -9.56
N LEU A 79 7.44 1.98 -9.54
CA LEU A 79 7.58 1.18 -8.33
C LEU A 79 9.05 1.09 -7.95
N GLN A 80 9.40 1.74 -6.85
CA GLN A 80 10.72 1.70 -6.21
C GLN A 80 10.50 1.43 -4.73
N ALA A 81 10.63 0.17 -4.31
CA ALA A 81 10.20 -0.23 -2.98
C ALA A 81 10.97 0.52 -1.88
N PRO A 82 10.29 1.03 -0.84
CA PRO A 82 8.92 0.69 -0.46
C PRO A 82 7.83 1.59 -1.05
N PHE A 83 8.08 2.41 -2.07
CA PHE A 83 7.11 3.38 -2.59
C PHE A 83 6.62 3.08 -4.00
N ILE A 84 5.36 3.42 -4.26
CA ILE A 84 4.82 3.60 -5.60
C ILE A 84 4.60 5.09 -5.81
N SER A 85 5.34 5.67 -6.74
CA SER A 85 5.34 7.09 -7.03
C SER A 85 4.52 7.38 -8.27
N ALA A 86 3.72 8.44 -8.21
CA ALA A 86 3.14 9.03 -9.39
C ALA A 86 4.25 9.73 -10.17
N ALA A 87 4.44 9.34 -11.43
CA ALA A 87 5.29 10.11 -12.31
C ALA A 87 4.54 11.40 -12.70
N PRO A 88 5.17 12.56 -12.53
CA PRO A 88 4.58 13.83 -12.93
C PRO A 88 4.32 13.83 -14.43
N VAL A 89 3.18 14.36 -14.84
CA VAL A 89 2.91 14.62 -16.26
C VAL A 89 3.93 15.66 -16.70
N SER A 90 4.88 15.26 -17.55
CA SER A 90 5.91 16.15 -18.07
C SER A 90 5.26 17.25 -18.90
N LEU A 91 5.00 18.39 -18.28
CA LEU A 91 4.70 19.62 -19.01
C LEU A 91 6.00 20.08 -19.70
N PRO A 92 5.96 20.40 -21.00
CA PRO A 92 7.16 20.70 -21.80
C PRO A 92 7.90 21.99 -21.41
N THR A 93 7.45 22.70 -20.37
CA THR A 93 7.89 24.08 -20.06
C THR A 93 8.68 24.23 -18.77
N ALA A 94 8.89 23.18 -17.97
CA ALA A 94 9.61 23.31 -16.70
C ALA A 94 11.09 22.90 -16.86
N ALA A 95 12.00 23.85 -16.61
CA ALA A 95 13.45 23.64 -16.58
C ALA A 95 13.94 22.78 -15.38
N VAL A 96 13.01 22.29 -14.55
CA VAL A 96 13.30 21.50 -13.34
C VAL A 96 12.79 20.08 -13.58
N ALA A 97 13.69 19.09 -13.42
CA ALA A 97 13.34 17.68 -13.51
C ALA A 97 12.19 17.37 -12.55
N PRO A 98 11.09 16.78 -13.04
CA PRO A 98 9.87 16.76 -12.25
C PRO A 98 9.99 15.67 -11.17
N VAL A 99 9.78 16.05 -9.92
CA VAL A 99 10.02 15.18 -8.74
C VAL A 99 8.92 14.11 -8.66
N PRO A 100 9.27 12.80 -8.61
CA PRO A 100 8.29 11.74 -8.44
C PRO A 100 7.59 11.86 -7.08
N LEU A 101 6.28 11.70 -7.06
CA LEU A 101 5.48 11.92 -5.85
C LEU A 101 4.96 10.58 -5.28
N PRO A 102 5.47 10.10 -4.14
CA PRO A 102 5.01 8.87 -3.52
C PRO A 102 3.52 8.92 -3.19
N ARG A 103 2.74 7.97 -3.72
CA ARG A 103 1.29 7.88 -3.47
C ARG A 103 0.91 6.68 -2.64
N TYR A 104 1.68 5.60 -2.75
CA TYR A 104 1.47 4.39 -1.97
C TYR A 104 2.79 3.95 -1.35
N GLN A 105 2.66 3.25 -0.23
CA GLN A 105 3.76 2.55 0.40
C GLN A 105 3.42 1.06 0.45
N ILE A 106 4.42 0.23 0.24
CA ILE A 106 4.34 -1.22 0.40
C ILE A 106 5.17 -1.67 1.59
N SER A 107 4.65 -2.63 2.35
CA SER A 107 5.40 -3.35 3.38
C SER A 107 5.38 -4.84 3.07
N GLN A 108 6.44 -5.54 3.47
CA GLN A 108 6.58 -6.98 3.23
C GLN A 108 6.93 -7.69 4.52
N LEU A 109 6.21 -8.79 4.80
CA LEU A 109 6.59 -9.73 5.84
C LEU A 109 7.25 -10.96 5.24
N ARG A 110 8.30 -11.41 5.91
CA ARG A 110 9.03 -12.63 5.58
C ARG A 110 8.84 -13.65 6.70
N SER A 111 8.79 -14.91 6.31
CA SER A 111 8.77 -16.04 7.23
C SER A 111 10.13 -16.17 7.94
N SER A 112 10.20 -17.01 8.97
CA SER A 112 11.47 -17.40 9.60
C SER A 112 12.47 -18.04 8.63
N LEU A 113 11.97 -18.60 7.51
CA LEU A 113 12.78 -19.11 6.41
C LEU A 113 13.25 -18.03 5.43
N GLY A 114 12.98 -16.75 5.73
CA GLY A 114 13.31 -15.61 4.87
C GLY A 114 12.46 -15.47 3.61
N LYS A 115 11.49 -16.38 3.38
CA LYS A 115 10.59 -16.32 2.23
C LYS A 115 9.53 -15.24 2.45
N PRO A 116 9.30 -14.33 1.49
CA PRO A 116 8.22 -13.37 1.60
C PRO A 116 6.87 -14.09 1.48
N TYR A 117 5.95 -13.80 2.40
CA TYR A 117 4.64 -14.46 2.43
C TYR A 117 3.46 -13.49 2.53
N LYS A 118 3.71 -12.21 2.86
CA LYS A 118 2.70 -11.17 2.90
C LYS A 118 3.27 -9.85 2.38
N LEU A 119 2.49 -9.16 1.55
CA LEU A 119 2.76 -7.81 1.06
C LEU A 119 1.52 -6.95 1.32
N SER A 120 1.68 -5.77 1.92
CA SER A 120 0.57 -4.85 2.17
C SER A 120 0.77 -3.59 1.36
N LEU A 121 -0.28 -3.10 0.71
CA LEU A 121 -0.30 -1.85 -0.04
C LEU A 121 -1.17 -0.83 0.70
N ARG A 122 -0.57 0.27 1.15
CA ARG A 122 -1.28 1.38 1.81
C ARG A 122 -1.22 2.66 1.00
N ARG A 123 -2.24 3.51 1.18
CA ARG A 123 -2.28 4.85 0.58
C ARG A 123 -1.59 5.84 1.52
N LEU A 124 -0.73 6.69 0.97
CA LEU A 124 -0.11 7.78 1.73
C LEU A 124 -1.06 8.97 1.82
N THR A 125 -1.09 9.62 2.99
CA THR A 125 -1.72 10.93 3.17
C THR A 125 -0.93 12.01 2.43
N ALA A 126 -1.56 13.16 2.16
CA ALA A 126 -0.88 14.27 1.49
C ALA A 126 0.37 14.76 2.25
N THR A 127 0.33 14.74 3.59
CA THR A 127 1.48 15.10 4.42
C THR A 127 2.59 14.05 4.35
N GLU A 128 2.26 12.76 4.37
CA GLU A 128 3.25 11.70 4.18
C GLU A 128 3.86 11.72 2.78
N SER A 129 3.06 11.90 1.72
CA SER A 129 3.57 12.04 0.35
C SER A 129 4.60 13.17 0.25
N ARG A 130 4.33 14.32 0.88
CA ARG A 130 5.26 15.46 0.93
C ARG A 130 6.55 15.10 1.65
N ARG A 131 6.46 14.50 2.83
CA ARG A 131 7.66 14.05 3.58
C ARG A 131 8.46 13.04 2.77
N ALA A 132 7.78 12.10 2.12
CA ALA A 132 8.41 11.05 1.32
C ALA A 132 9.15 11.63 0.10
N SER A 133 8.59 12.63 -0.59
CA SER A 133 9.27 13.27 -1.71
C SER A 133 10.57 13.97 -1.31
N PHE A 134 10.63 14.55 -0.10
CA PHE A 134 11.88 15.12 0.41
C PHE A 134 12.92 14.05 0.70
N VAL A 135 12.52 12.93 1.32
CA VAL A 135 13.43 11.80 1.59
C VAL A 135 14.00 11.22 0.29
N LEU A 136 13.19 11.10 -0.76
CA LEU A 136 13.64 10.61 -2.06
C LEU A 136 14.56 11.60 -2.80
N SER A 137 14.42 12.90 -2.55
CA SER A 137 15.21 13.95 -3.21
C SER A 137 16.49 14.30 -2.44
N SER A 138 16.54 14.03 -1.13
CA SER A 138 17.65 14.43 -0.25
C SER A 138 18.77 13.40 -0.28
N SER A 139 19.58 13.44 -1.33
CA SER A 139 20.86 12.69 -1.41
C SER A 139 22.01 13.39 -0.66
N SER A 140 21.79 14.59 -0.12
CA SER A 140 22.85 15.46 0.41
C SER A 140 22.66 15.68 1.91
N GLY A 141 23.61 15.17 2.68
CA GLY A 141 23.49 14.92 4.12
C GLY A 141 23.34 16.14 5.03
N SER A 142 22.59 15.93 6.12
CA SER A 142 22.94 16.38 7.48
C SER A 142 21.91 15.90 8.51
N SER A 143 20.67 15.61 8.09
CA SER A 143 19.64 15.00 8.93
C SER A 143 19.38 13.54 8.54
N PRO A 144 19.17 12.62 9.51
CA PRO A 144 18.72 11.27 9.19
C PRO A 144 17.40 11.35 8.42
N PRO A 145 17.21 10.56 7.35
CA PRO A 145 15.97 10.57 6.59
C PRO A 145 14.82 10.25 7.54
N GLN A 146 13.84 11.16 7.62
CA GLN A 146 12.68 10.96 8.46
C GLN A 146 11.89 9.77 7.91
N ARG A 147 12.03 8.61 8.55
CA ARG A 147 11.33 7.39 8.15
C ARG A 147 9.84 7.59 8.32
N ILE A 148 9.09 7.11 7.32
CA ILE A 148 7.64 7.09 7.37
C ILE A 148 7.25 5.66 7.73
N ASP A 149 6.78 5.50 8.95
CA ASP A 149 6.31 4.21 9.44
C ASP A 149 5.11 3.73 8.62
N PHE A 150 5.01 2.41 8.51
CA PHE A 150 3.90 1.79 7.81
C PHE A 150 2.67 1.80 8.71
N ASP A 151 1.60 2.45 8.27
CA ASP A 151 0.32 2.52 8.98
C ASP A 151 -0.65 1.46 8.43
N ASP A 152 -0.95 0.46 9.26
CA ASP A 152 -1.88 -0.62 8.92
C ASP A 152 -3.33 -0.12 8.73
N ASP A 153 -3.71 1.00 9.35
CA ASP A 153 -5.05 1.58 9.21
C ASP A 153 -5.27 2.21 7.83
N LEU A 154 -4.22 2.42 7.05
CA LEU A 154 -4.32 2.96 5.68
C LEU A 154 -4.12 1.89 4.60
N VAL A 155 -4.01 0.62 4.98
CA VAL A 155 -3.89 -0.51 4.04
C VAL A 155 -5.14 -0.62 3.19
N VAL A 156 -4.96 -0.62 1.87
CA VAL A 156 -6.03 -0.76 0.88
C VAL A 156 -6.14 -2.20 0.41
N TYR A 157 -5.00 -2.84 0.15
CA TYR A 157 -4.94 -4.25 -0.25
C TYR A 157 -3.89 -4.99 0.57
N GLU A 158 -4.26 -6.20 0.97
CA GLU A 158 -3.37 -7.18 1.58
C GLU A 158 -3.17 -8.35 0.63
N ILE A 159 -1.92 -8.72 0.41
CA ILE A 159 -1.52 -9.77 -0.52
C ILE A 159 -0.85 -10.86 0.30
N SER A 160 -1.40 -12.07 0.23
CA SER A 160 -0.92 -13.22 0.98
C SER A 160 -0.50 -14.34 0.05
N ASN A 161 0.55 -15.05 0.45
CA ASN A 161 1.08 -16.22 -0.22
C ASN A 161 1.26 -17.31 0.84
N THR A 162 0.17 -17.98 1.18
CA THR A 162 0.15 -19.02 2.20
C THR A 162 1.04 -20.21 1.81
N ALA A 163 1.15 -20.47 0.52
CA ALA A 163 2.03 -21.51 -0.02
C ALA A 163 3.50 -21.27 0.33
N ALA A 164 3.96 -20.01 0.37
CA ALA A 164 5.34 -19.66 0.71
C ALA A 164 5.74 -20.06 2.15
N LEU A 165 4.79 -20.32 3.04
CA LEU A 165 5.07 -20.83 4.39
C LEU A 165 5.57 -22.28 4.37
N HIS A 166 5.30 -23.02 3.29
CA HIS A 166 5.76 -24.39 3.13
C HIS A 166 7.11 -24.45 2.41
N ARG A 167 8.02 -25.30 2.90
CA ARG A 167 9.40 -25.41 2.39
C ARG A 167 9.45 -25.76 0.90
N PHE A 168 8.58 -26.66 0.45
CA PHE A 168 8.59 -27.23 -0.90
C PHE A 168 7.62 -26.58 -1.88
N SER A 169 6.84 -25.59 -1.44
CA SER A 169 5.89 -24.95 -2.35
C SER A 169 6.55 -23.91 -3.23
N ALA A 170 6.02 -23.78 -4.45
CA ALA A 170 6.43 -22.74 -5.37
C ALA A 170 6.01 -21.37 -4.82
N ALA A 171 6.91 -20.38 -4.91
CA ALA A 171 6.66 -19.02 -4.46
C ALA A 171 5.51 -18.30 -5.19
N SER A 172 4.94 -18.88 -6.25
CA SER A 172 3.82 -18.30 -7.01
C SER A 172 2.49 -19.02 -6.78
N ALA A 173 2.46 -20.06 -5.94
CA ALA A 173 1.25 -20.82 -5.71
C ALA A 173 0.31 -20.08 -4.73
N ASN A 174 -0.99 -20.10 -5.01
CA ASN A 174 -2.05 -19.62 -4.11
C ASN A 174 -1.87 -18.17 -3.60
N VAL A 175 -1.42 -17.26 -4.48
CA VAL A 175 -1.31 -15.85 -4.12
C VAL A 175 -2.68 -15.20 -4.20
N GLN A 176 -3.13 -14.63 -3.07
CA GLN A 176 -4.43 -13.98 -2.92
C GLN A 176 -4.27 -12.51 -2.54
N ILE A 177 -5.06 -11.65 -3.16
CA ILE A 177 -5.11 -10.21 -2.90
C ILE A 177 -6.51 -9.89 -2.36
N VAL A 178 -6.58 -9.31 -1.17
CA VAL A 178 -7.83 -8.99 -0.47
C VAL A 178 -7.91 -7.49 -0.24
N GLY A 179 -9.07 -6.90 -0.57
CA GLY A 179 -9.33 -5.50 -0.28
C GLY A 179 -9.68 -5.30 1.19
N CYS A 180 -8.97 -4.40 1.88
CA CYS A 180 -9.13 -4.15 3.32
C CYS A 180 -10.06 -2.96 3.64
N LYS A 181 -10.44 -2.15 2.64
CA LYS A 181 -11.26 -0.94 2.82
C LYS A 181 -12.55 -1.02 2.01
N ALA A 182 -13.57 -0.28 2.45
CA ALA A 182 -14.88 -0.21 1.80
C ALA A 182 -14.82 0.22 0.33
N ARG A 183 -13.78 0.98 -0.08
CA ARG A 183 -13.56 1.43 -1.46
C ARG A 183 -12.76 0.44 -2.31
N ALA A 184 -12.16 -0.59 -1.73
CA ALA A 184 -11.46 -1.63 -2.47
C ALA A 184 -12.47 -2.57 -3.16
N LEU A 185 -12.00 -3.35 -4.14
CA LEU A 185 -12.86 -4.33 -4.80
C LEU A 185 -13.32 -5.39 -3.80
N LYS A 186 -14.63 -5.61 -3.71
CA LYS A 186 -15.22 -6.66 -2.86
C LYS A 186 -14.82 -8.05 -3.36
N GLY A 187 -14.61 -9.00 -2.45
CA GLY A 187 -14.13 -10.35 -2.78
C GLY A 187 -12.62 -10.44 -2.67
N HIS A 188 -12.01 -11.34 -3.43
CA HIS A 188 -10.55 -11.46 -3.51
C HIS A 188 -10.08 -11.65 -4.94
N ILE A 189 -8.82 -11.31 -5.21
CA ILE A 189 -8.18 -11.49 -6.51
C ILE A 189 -7.14 -12.60 -6.37
N GLU A 190 -7.13 -13.55 -7.29
CA GLU A 190 -6.21 -14.68 -7.31
C GLU A 190 -5.26 -14.52 -8.50
N LEU A 191 -3.95 -14.68 -8.26
CA LEU A 191 -2.96 -14.77 -9.33
C LEU A 191 -2.88 -16.19 -9.86
N ALA A 192 -3.08 -16.36 -11.17
CA ALA A 192 -2.99 -17.63 -11.87
C ALA A 192 -2.09 -17.53 -13.12
N ASP A 193 -1.70 -18.69 -13.65
CA ASP A 193 -0.99 -18.85 -14.92
C ASP A 193 0.30 -18.02 -15.05
N LEU A 194 1.00 -17.78 -13.93
CA LEU A 194 2.25 -17.02 -13.95
C LEU A 194 3.35 -17.81 -14.65
N SER A 195 3.68 -17.39 -15.87
CA SER A 195 4.85 -17.85 -16.59
C SER A 195 6.09 -17.13 -16.08
N LYS A 196 7.01 -17.84 -15.41
CA LYS A 196 8.27 -17.25 -14.93
C LYS A 196 9.17 -16.75 -16.08
N ARG A 197 9.12 -17.40 -17.24
CA ARG A 197 9.95 -17.05 -18.41
C ARG A 197 9.46 -15.78 -19.08
N THR A 198 8.16 -15.74 -19.37
CA THR A 198 7.59 -14.63 -20.14
C THR A 198 7.04 -13.55 -19.24
N GLY A 199 6.80 -13.82 -17.95
CA GLY A 199 6.13 -12.91 -17.03
C GLY A 199 4.65 -12.69 -17.31
N ALA A 200 4.05 -13.46 -18.22
CA ALA A 200 2.60 -13.42 -18.48
C ALA A 200 1.83 -14.06 -17.32
N CYS A 201 0.65 -13.55 -17.01
CA CYS A 201 -0.20 -14.07 -15.94
C CYS A 201 -1.64 -13.58 -16.05
N ARG A 202 -2.56 -14.22 -15.33
CA ARG A 202 -3.96 -13.79 -15.22
C ARG A 202 -4.32 -13.55 -13.76
N PHE A 203 -5.09 -12.49 -13.53
CA PHE A 203 -5.68 -12.19 -12.24
C PHE A 203 -7.18 -12.47 -12.32
N TRP A 204 -7.66 -13.38 -11.48
CA TRP A 204 -9.07 -13.75 -11.39
C TRP A 204 -9.73 -13.04 -10.22
N HIS A 205 -10.84 -12.36 -10.45
CA HIS A 205 -11.66 -11.79 -9.40
C HIS A 205 -12.73 -12.79 -8.97
N ASN A 206 -12.62 -13.23 -7.72
CA ASN A 206 -13.54 -14.16 -7.08
C ASN A 206 -14.49 -13.37 -6.16
N ARG A 207 -15.78 -13.40 -6.49
CA ARG A 207 -16.86 -12.78 -5.70
C ARG A 207 -17.87 -13.81 -5.27
N ARG A 208 -18.33 -13.73 -4.04
CA ARG A 208 -19.46 -14.52 -3.59
C ARG A 208 -20.70 -14.11 -4.39
N LYS A 209 -21.47 -15.09 -4.87
CA LYS A 209 -22.79 -14.85 -5.47
C LYS A 209 -23.73 -14.25 -4.43
N ALA A 210 -24.74 -13.52 -4.87
CA ALA A 210 -25.78 -13.02 -3.98
C ALA A 210 -26.54 -14.20 -3.34
N ASP A 211 -26.99 -14.06 -2.09
CA ASP A 211 -27.66 -15.14 -1.36
C ASP A 211 -28.87 -15.69 -2.12
N ALA A 212 -29.65 -14.84 -2.79
CA ALA A 212 -30.76 -15.28 -3.64
C ALA A 212 -30.34 -16.21 -4.78
N ALA A 213 -29.16 -16.01 -5.36
CA ALA A 213 -28.61 -16.88 -6.40
C ALA A 213 -28.08 -18.20 -5.81
N ILE A 214 -27.57 -18.17 -4.58
CA ILE A 214 -27.14 -19.36 -3.83
C ILE A 214 -28.37 -20.20 -3.45
N ASP A 215 -29.46 -19.58 -3.01
CA ASP A 215 -30.71 -20.26 -2.64
C ASP A 215 -31.34 -20.98 -3.83
N ALA A 216 -31.29 -20.36 -5.01
CA ALA A 216 -31.73 -21.01 -6.25
C ALA A 216 -30.85 -22.24 -6.62
N THR A 217 -29.57 -22.25 -6.24
CA THR A 217 -28.66 -23.38 -6.48
C THR A 217 -28.64 -24.41 -5.35
N GLN A 218 -29.21 -24.14 -4.18
CA GLN A 218 -29.27 -25.09 -3.05
C GLN A 218 -29.90 -26.42 -3.44
N GLY A 219 -30.93 -26.43 -4.30
CA GLY A 219 -31.54 -27.68 -4.78
C GLY A 219 -30.56 -28.57 -5.54
N LYS A 220 -29.65 -27.98 -6.32
CA LYS A 220 -28.57 -28.69 -7.00
C LYS A 220 -27.52 -29.17 -6.00
N MET A 221 -27.14 -28.34 -5.03
CA MET A 221 -26.18 -28.71 -3.97
C MET A 221 -26.68 -29.89 -3.13
N ARG A 222 -27.97 -29.93 -2.80
CA ARG A 222 -28.58 -31.07 -2.06
C ARG A 222 -28.56 -32.36 -2.88
N LYS A 223 -28.75 -32.27 -4.20
CA LYS A 223 -28.82 -33.43 -5.08
C LYS A 223 -27.43 -33.97 -5.47
N TRP A 224 -26.46 -33.10 -5.71
CA TRP A 224 -25.16 -33.44 -6.31
C TRP A 224 -23.96 -33.12 -5.42
N GLY A 225 -24.19 -32.64 -4.20
CA GLY A 225 -23.16 -32.20 -3.27
C GLY A 225 -22.76 -30.73 -3.47
N TYR A 226 -22.07 -30.19 -2.47
CA TYR A 226 -21.52 -28.84 -2.50
C TYR A 226 -20.35 -28.76 -3.49
N LYS A 227 -20.37 -27.74 -4.35
CA LYS A 227 -19.28 -27.39 -5.25
C LYS A 227 -18.93 -25.91 -5.04
N PRO A 228 -17.65 -25.55 -4.84
CA PRO A 228 -17.25 -24.15 -4.66
C PRO A 228 -17.71 -23.23 -5.81
N GLU A 229 -17.76 -23.75 -7.04
CA GLU A 229 -18.18 -22.99 -8.23
C GLU A 229 -19.66 -22.58 -8.16
N ASP A 230 -20.47 -23.26 -7.33
CA ASP A 230 -21.87 -22.92 -7.13
C ASP A 230 -22.04 -21.66 -6.25
N GLU A 231 -21.07 -21.35 -5.38
CA GLU A 231 -21.09 -20.17 -4.49
C GLU A 231 -20.31 -18.97 -5.07
N TRP A 232 -19.27 -19.21 -5.85
CA TRP A 232 -18.35 -18.17 -6.29
C TRP A 232 -18.51 -17.82 -7.77
N ASN A 233 -18.55 -16.52 -8.07
CA ASN A 233 -18.39 -15.97 -9.41
C ASN A 233 -16.91 -15.68 -9.64
N ARG A 234 -16.32 -16.35 -10.64
CA ARG A 234 -14.92 -16.22 -11.01
C ARG A 234 -14.81 -15.61 -12.41
N ASN A 235 -14.32 -14.38 -12.48
CA ASN A 235 -14.13 -13.65 -13.73
C ASN A 235 -12.66 -13.23 -13.89
N VAL A 236 -12.14 -13.19 -15.11
CA VAL A 236 -10.83 -12.60 -15.35
C VAL A 236 -10.92 -11.10 -15.08
N LEU A 237 -10.09 -10.58 -14.19
CA LEU A 237 -10.00 -9.15 -13.91
C LEU A 237 -8.96 -8.50 -14.80
N PHE A 238 -7.76 -9.08 -14.83
CA PHE A 238 -6.65 -8.62 -15.65
C PHE A 238 -5.97 -9.79 -16.35
N ASP A 239 -5.73 -9.64 -17.65
CA ASP A 239 -4.87 -10.53 -18.42
C ASP A 239 -3.59 -9.78 -18.80
N VAL A 240 -2.45 -10.32 -18.36
CA VAL A 240 -1.13 -9.72 -18.56
C VAL A 240 -0.42 -10.50 -19.65
N GLY A 241 -0.32 -9.88 -20.83
CA GLY A 241 0.29 -10.49 -22.00
C GLY A 241 1.79 -10.71 -21.86
N THR A 242 2.41 -11.29 -22.89
CA THR A 242 3.86 -11.22 -23.07
C THR A 242 4.27 -9.82 -23.48
N GLU A 243 5.54 -9.49 -23.28
CA GLU A 243 6.11 -8.29 -23.88
C GLU A 243 5.90 -8.35 -25.40
N SER A 244 5.33 -7.28 -25.95
CA SER A 244 5.09 -7.16 -27.38
C SER A 244 6.04 -6.13 -27.95
N SER A 245 6.78 -6.52 -28.99
CA SER A 245 7.69 -5.62 -29.72
C SER A 245 6.95 -4.39 -30.26
N ALA A 246 5.65 -4.48 -30.51
CA ALA A 246 4.84 -3.37 -31.04
C ALA A 246 4.50 -2.31 -29.98
N SER A 247 4.28 -2.70 -28.71
CA SER A 247 3.81 -1.78 -27.66
C SER A 247 4.91 -1.26 -26.72
N ARG A 248 6.19 -1.59 -26.98
CA ARG A 248 7.34 -1.27 -26.11
C ARG A 248 7.05 -1.49 -24.62
N GLY A 249 6.41 -2.62 -24.31
CA GLY A 249 5.93 -2.92 -22.98
C GLY A 249 4.89 -4.03 -22.99
N ARG A 250 4.46 -4.38 -21.78
CA ARG A 250 3.56 -5.48 -21.49
C ARG A 250 2.13 -4.96 -21.31
N PRO A 251 1.19 -5.32 -22.20
CA PRO A 251 -0.18 -4.85 -22.08
C PRO A 251 -0.92 -5.56 -20.95
N TRP A 252 -1.61 -4.76 -20.14
CA TRP A 252 -2.58 -5.20 -19.13
C TRP A 252 -3.98 -5.03 -19.73
N LYS A 253 -4.70 -6.13 -19.91
CA LYS A 253 -6.03 -6.15 -20.53
C LYS A 253 -7.13 -6.44 -19.52
N ASP A 254 -8.31 -5.89 -19.75
CA ASP A 254 -9.53 -6.22 -18.99
C ASP A 254 -10.16 -7.56 -19.45
N GLU A 255 -11.30 -7.93 -18.87
CA GLU A 255 -12.08 -9.12 -19.23
C GLU A 255 -12.53 -9.16 -20.71
N ARG A 256 -12.59 -7.99 -21.36
CA ARG A 256 -13.04 -7.80 -22.75
C ARG A 256 -11.86 -7.73 -23.73
N GLY A 257 -10.63 -7.79 -23.24
CA GLY A 257 -9.41 -7.67 -24.04
C GLY A 257 -8.97 -6.23 -24.33
N ASN A 258 -9.61 -5.21 -23.74
CA ASN A 258 -9.21 -3.82 -23.88
C ASN A 258 -7.96 -3.56 -23.05
N VAL A 259 -6.96 -2.87 -23.62
CA VAL A 259 -5.73 -2.54 -22.92
C VAL A 259 -5.98 -1.38 -21.95
N LEU A 260 -5.90 -1.65 -20.65
CA LEU A 260 -6.07 -0.67 -19.57
C LEU A 260 -4.76 0.06 -19.25
N ALA A 261 -3.65 -0.68 -19.27
CA ALA A 261 -2.33 -0.15 -18.95
C ALA A 261 -1.22 -0.87 -19.74
N ILE A 262 -0.04 -0.24 -19.79
CA ILE A 262 1.18 -0.82 -20.32
C ILE A 262 2.23 -0.79 -19.20
N GLU A 263 2.77 -1.95 -18.88
CA GLU A 263 3.88 -2.11 -17.95
C GLU A 263 5.21 -2.13 -18.72
N ASN A 264 6.10 -1.24 -18.31
CA ASN A 264 7.50 -1.20 -18.73
C ASN A 264 8.36 -1.72 -17.55
N GLU A 265 9.69 -1.67 -17.69
CA GLU A 265 10.63 -2.21 -16.68
C GLU A 265 10.30 -1.81 -15.23
N SER A 266 10.15 -0.51 -14.97
CA SER A 266 9.85 0.02 -13.63
C SER A 266 8.46 0.64 -13.49
N ASP A 267 7.77 0.85 -14.62
CA ASP A 267 6.66 1.80 -14.72
C ASP A 267 5.39 1.14 -15.22
N LEU A 268 4.25 1.68 -14.80
CA LEU A 268 2.92 1.28 -15.22
C LEU A 268 2.17 2.51 -15.71
N LYS A 269 1.82 2.52 -17.00
CA LYS A 269 1.13 3.61 -17.66
C LYS A 269 -0.30 3.24 -18.04
N PHE A 270 -1.28 3.92 -17.47
CA PHE A 270 -2.70 3.79 -17.80
C PHE A 270 -3.02 4.46 -19.16
N LEU A 271 -3.75 3.77 -20.02
CA LEU A 271 -4.11 4.25 -21.37
C LEU A 271 -5.44 5.01 -21.45
N GLY A 272 -6.21 5.03 -20.36
CA GLY A 272 -7.52 5.71 -20.30
C GLY A 272 -7.88 6.14 -18.89
N MET A 273 -9.10 6.65 -18.74
CA MET A 273 -9.69 6.87 -17.43
C MET A 273 -10.03 5.52 -16.81
N VAL A 274 -9.51 5.27 -15.61
CA VAL A 274 -9.79 4.07 -14.84
C VAL A 274 -10.30 4.50 -13.48
N ASP A 275 -11.44 3.97 -13.08
CA ASP A 275 -12.04 4.25 -11.78
C ASP A 275 -11.05 3.99 -10.65
N GLN A 276 -11.11 4.81 -9.60
CA GLN A 276 -10.14 4.72 -8.51
C GLN A 276 -10.01 3.31 -7.89
N PRO A 277 -11.10 2.56 -7.60
CA PRO A 277 -10.98 1.19 -7.08
C PRO A 277 -10.27 0.24 -8.03
N MET A 278 -10.51 0.39 -9.33
CA MET A 278 -9.89 -0.42 -10.37
C MET A 278 -8.42 -0.05 -10.54
N LYS A 279 -8.08 1.25 -10.48
CA LYS A 279 -6.70 1.75 -10.48
C LYS A 279 -5.90 1.14 -9.32
N GLU A 280 -6.45 1.16 -8.11
CA GLU A 280 -5.78 0.59 -6.94
C GLU A 280 -5.66 -0.94 -7.02
N ALA A 281 -6.69 -1.63 -7.53
CA ALA A 281 -6.61 -3.07 -7.77
C ALA A 281 -5.51 -3.42 -8.77
N LEU A 282 -5.41 -2.65 -9.87
CA LEU A 282 -4.40 -2.84 -10.89
C LEU A 282 -2.99 -2.59 -10.33
N LEU A 283 -2.81 -1.55 -9.49
CA LEU A 283 -1.54 -1.30 -8.78
C LEU A 283 -1.19 -2.43 -7.81
N ALA A 284 -2.16 -2.98 -7.07
CA ALA A 284 -1.95 -4.11 -6.17
C ALA A 284 -1.55 -5.38 -6.95
N CYS A 285 -2.22 -5.68 -8.06
CA CYS A 285 -1.88 -6.78 -8.95
C CYS A 285 -0.48 -6.61 -9.56
N TRP A 286 -0.14 -5.40 -10.00
CA TRP A 286 1.18 -5.09 -10.53
C TRP A 286 2.29 -5.29 -9.48
N ALA A 287 2.11 -4.72 -8.28
CA ALA A 287 3.04 -4.92 -7.16
C ALA A 287 3.16 -6.41 -6.81
N THR A 288 2.05 -7.16 -6.78
CA THR A 288 2.02 -8.60 -6.53
C THR A 288 2.80 -9.37 -7.59
N ARG A 289 2.63 -9.06 -8.87
CA ARG A 289 3.37 -9.70 -9.95
C ARG A 289 4.88 -9.51 -9.78
N ARG A 290 5.32 -8.27 -9.58
CA ARG A 290 6.75 -7.96 -9.37
C ARG A 290 7.29 -8.60 -8.10
N TRP A 291 6.48 -8.67 -7.04
CA TRP A 291 6.80 -9.37 -5.81
C TRP A 291 7.06 -10.87 -6.03
N VAL A 292 6.14 -11.57 -6.69
CA VAL A 292 6.25 -13.02 -6.95
C VAL A 292 7.39 -13.35 -7.92
N LEU A 293 7.71 -12.44 -8.85
CA LEU A 293 8.85 -12.56 -9.76
C LEU A 293 10.19 -12.15 -9.13
N ASN A 294 10.21 -11.74 -7.85
CA ASN A 294 11.40 -11.19 -7.16
C ASN A 294 12.00 -9.97 -7.87
N GLN A 295 11.16 -9.12 -8.45
CA GLN A 295 11.53 -7.89 -9.17
C GLN A 295 11.27 -6.62 -8.35
N LEU A 296 11.04 -6.75 -7.04
CA LEU A 296 10.96 -5.61 -6.13
C LEU A 296 12.37 -5.23 -5.67
N GLU A 297 12.86 -4.10 -6.16
CA GLU A 297 14.09 -3.49 -5.70
C GLU A 297 13.80 -2.68 -4.43
N TRP A 298 14.18 -3.25 -3.28
CA TRP A 298 14.08 -2.58 -1.99
C TRP A 298 15.24 -1.60 -1.85
N MET A 299 14.93 -0.34 -1.53
CA MET A 299 15.97 0.62 -1.22
C MET A 299 16.80 0.14 -0.01
N PRO A 300 18.14 0.24 -0.09
CA PRO A 300 19.01 -0.20 1.00
C PRO A 300 18.73 0.63 2.27
N GLY A 301 18.40 -0.04 3.36
CA GLY A 301 18.15 0.60 4.66
C GLY A 301 16.70 1.00 4.95
N ALA A 302 15.74 0.58 4.12
CA ALA A 302 14.31 0.58 4.43
C ALA A 302 13.91 -0.61 5.32
#